data_AF-A0A1F4CNY6-F1
#
_entry.id   AF-A0A1F4CNY6-F1
#
_cell.length_a   1.000
_cell.length_b   1.000
_cell.length_c   1.000
_cell.angle_alpha   90.00
_cell.angle_beta   90.00
_cell.angle_gamma   90.00
#
_symmetry.space_group_name_H-M   'P 1'
#
loop_
_entity.id
_entity.type
_entity.pdbx_description
1 polymer ?
#
loop_
_entity_poly.entity_id
_entity_poly.type
_entity_poly.pdbx_seq_one_letter_code
_entity_poly.pdbx_strand_id
1 'polypeptide(L)'
;MRKVVNMINQGFAIRKNVVGMLVVAGWLIGSQSASAQESGKEIFQQRCTACHTIGKGKLVGPDLSGVTSRREESWLQRKIKAPERMIAEKDPITMQLLRESNNVQMAPLGLSDKEVANVIAFFKTIDAKGGAGTAEVGLHPYFLPTLLLSITVLIVLTIIALKAGHKKTTV
;
A
#
# COMPACT_ATOMS: atom_id res chain seq x y z
N MET A 1 82.47 13.50 20.95
CA MET A 1 81.83 13.54 19.61
C MET A 1 80.86 12.38 19.35
N ARG A 2 80.98 11.21 20.00
CA ARG A 2 80.14 10.02 19.76
C ARG A 2 78.66 10.13 20.20
N LYS A 3 78.31 11.05 21.11
CA LYS A 3 76.93 11.23 21.63
C LYS A 3 76.00 12.01 20.70
N VAL A 4 76.53 12.88 19.84
CA VAL A 4 75.71 13.78 19.00
C VAL A 4 75.14 13.05 17.78
N VAL A 5 75.90 12.10 17.22
CA VAL A 5 75.46 11.29 16.06
C VAL A 5 74.28 10.36 16.41
N ASN A 6 74.22 9.85 17.65
CA ASN A 6 73.14 8.96 18.08
C ASN A 6 71.79 9.67 18.29
N MET A 7 71.80 10.99 18.54
CA MET A 7 70.58 11.76 18.84
C MET A 7 69.83 12.16 17.57
N ILE A 8 70.51 12.24 16.42
CA ILE A 8 69.90 12.56 15.12
C ILE A 8 69.15 11.33 14.56
N ASN A 9 69.64 10.12 14.83
CA ASN A 9 69.06 8.88 14.28
C ASN A 9 67.77 8.42 15.00
N GLN A 10 67.53 8.89 16.23
CA GLN A 10 66.34 8.52 17.01
C GLN A 10 65.08 9.34 16.65
N GLY A 11 65.21 10.46 15.94
CA GLY A 11 64.07 11.27 15.47
C GLY A 11 63.36 10.69 14.22
N PHE A 12 64.04 9.85 13.44
CA PHE A 12 63.48 9.28 12.20
C PHE A 12 62.66 7.99 12.44
N ALA A 13 62.99 7.23 13.49
CA ALA A 13 62.30 5.97 13.81
C ALA A 13 60.88 6.19 14.38
N ILE A 14 60.65 7.30 15.08
CA ILE A 14 59.37 7.59 15.75
C ILE A 14 58.30 8.08 14.74
N ARG A 15 58.72 8.77 13.67
CA ARG A 15 57.80 9.28 12.63
C ARG A 15 57.24 8.19 11.68
N LYS A 16 57.94 7.06 11.51
CA LYS A 16 57.49 5.98 10.61
C LYS A 16 56.33 5.15 11.17
N ASN A 17 56.24 4.99 12.49
CA ASN A 17 55.23 4.13 13.12
C ASN A 17 53.90 4.83 13.42
N VAL A 18 53.89 6.16 13.61
CA VAL A 18 52.65 6.91 13.89
C VAL A 18 51.78 7.01 12.63
N VAL A 19 52.39 7.15 11.44
CA VAL A 19 51.66 7.18 10.16
C VAL A 19 51.05 5.80 9.82
N GLY A 20 51.76 4.71 10.10
CA GLY A 20 51.25 3.35 9.89
C GLY A 20 50.10 2.96 10.84
N MET A 21 50.15 3.41 12.09
CA MET A 21 49.14 3.09 13.11
C MET A 21 47.81 3.84 12.91
N LEU A 22 47.84 5.03 12.30
CA LEU A 22 46.63 5.79 11.94
C LEU A 22 45.87 5.20 10.74
N VAL A 23 46.56 4.56 9.80
CA VAL A 23 45.93 3.92 8.62
C VAL A 23 45.21 2.62 9.01
N VAL A 24 45.75 1.85 9.95
CA VAL A 24 45.12 0.61 10.46
C VAL A 24 43.89 0.91 11.32
N ALA A 25 43.91 1.98 12.12
CA ALA A 25 42.75 2.39 12.92
C ALA A 25 41.56 2.87 12.06
N GLY A 26 41.82 3.51 10.91
CA GLY A 26 40.76 3.94 9.99
C GLY A 26 39.99 2.79 9.32
N TRP A 27 40.62 1.63 9.13
CA TRP A 27 39.97 0.44 8.55
C TRP A 27 39.03 -0.28 9.53
N LEU A 28 39.19 -0.08 10.84
CA LEU A 28 38.32 -0.70 11.87
C LEU A 28 37.07 0.11 12.18
N ILE A 29 36.95 1.36 11.69
CA ILE A 29 35.82 2.26 11.97
C ILE A 29 34.81 2.30 10.79
N GLY A 30 35.07 1.56 9.70
CA GLY A 30 34.30 1.64 8.45
C GLY A 30 32.99 0.83 8.38
N SER A 31 32.66 0.02 9.38
CA SER A 31 31.43 -0.78 9.39
C SER A 31 30.27 0.02 9.98
N GLN A 32 29.87 1.09 9.31
CA GLN A 32 28.54 1.66 9.55
C GLN A 32 27.53 0.67 8.99
N SER A 33 26.95 -0.16 9.86
CA SER A 33 25.81 -1.00 9.52
C SER A 33 24.72 -0.10 8.94
N ALA A 34 24.55 -0.10 7.63
CA ALA A 34 23.32 0.37 7.01
C ALA A 34 22.23 -0.53 7.58
N SER A 35 21.44 -0.02 8.53
CA SER A 35 20.26 -0.73 9.01
C SER A 35 19.44 -1.04 7.76
N ALA A 36 19.33 -2.33 7.41
CA ALA A 36 18.54 -2.75 6.27
C ALA A 36 17.10 -2.30 6.54
N GLN A 37 16.68 -1.23 5.87
CA GLN A 37 15.33 -0.71 5.99
C GLN A 37 14.40 -1.74 5.36
N GLU A 38 13.43 -2.24 6.14
CA GLU A 38 12.51 -3.24 5.63
C GLU A 38 11.66 -2.65 4.49
N SER A 39 11.59 -3.38 3.38
CA SER A 39 10.92 -2.89 2.18
C SER A 39 9.40 -2.91 2.37
N GLY A 40 8.67 -1.99 1.73
CA GLY A 40 7.21 -1.97 1.80
C GLY A 40 6.55 -3.27 1.33
N LYS A 41 7.17 -3.95 0.36
CA LYS A 41 6.73 -5.26 -0.12
C LYS A 41 6.85 -6.33 0.95
N GLU A 42 7.96 -6.35 1.68
CA GLU A 42 8.23 -7.31 2.74
C GLU A 42 7.28 -7.09 3.93
N ILE A 43 7.09 -5.84 4.36
CA ILE A 43 6.11 -5.49 5.38
C ILE A 43 4.70 -5.93 4.95
N PHE A 44 4.31 -5.68 3.70
CA PHE A 44 3.02 -6.13 3.18
C PHE A 44 2.88 -7.66 3.27
N GLN A 45 3.91 -8.40 2.85
CA GLN A 45 3.93 -9.86 2.90
C GLN A 45 3.77 -10.40 4.32
N GLN A 46 4.46 -9.80 5.29
CA GLN A 46 4.44 -10.26 6.68
C GLN A 46 3.21 -9.81 7.47
N ARG A 47 2.66 -8.62 7.19
CA ARG A 47 1.70 -7.95 8.08
C ARG A 47 0.31 -7.74 7.47
N CYS A 48 0.17 -7.81 6.15
CA CYS A 48 -1.09 -7.44 5.47
C CYS A 48 -1.76 -8.62 4.76
N THR A 49 -0.98 -9.58 4.24
CA THR A 49 -1.49 -10.68 3.41
C THR A 49 -2.45 -11.63 4.13
N ALA A 50 -2.43 -11.67 5.47
CA ALA A 50 -3.37 -12.45 6.26
C ALA A 50 -4.83 -12.01 6.04
N CYS A 51 -5.04 -10.73 5.71
CA CYS A 51 -6.38 -10.15 5.57
C CYS A 51 -6.63 -9.53 4.20
N HIS A 52 -5.58 -9.15 3.47
CA HIS A 52 -5.68 -8.39 2.22
C HIS A 52 -5.01 -9.10 1.06
N THR A 53 -5.54 -8.80 -0.12
CA THR A 53 -5.13 -9.29 -1.43
C THR A 53 -4.78 -8.11 -2.33
N ILE A 54 -4.12 -8.40 -3.45
CA ILE A 54 -3.87 -7.46 -4.55
C ILE A 54 -4.41 -8.09 -5.83
N GLY A 55 -5.50 -7.55 -6.36
CA GLY A 55 -6.12 -7.97 -7.62
C GLY A 55 -6.81 -9.32 -7.58
N LYS A 56 -7.10 -9.86 -6.39
CA LYS A 56 -7.77 -11.17 -6.21
C LYS A 56 -9.14 -11.06 -5.55
N GLY A 57 -9.61 -9.83 -5.32
CA GLY A 57 -10.89 -9.57 -4.67
C GLY A 57 -10.81 -9.66 -3.15
N LYS A 58 -11.93 -9.39 -2.48
CA LYS A 58 -12.01 -9.31 -1.01
C LYS A 58 -11.60 -10.64 -0.34
N LEU A 59 -10.85 -10.56 0.76
CA LEU A 59 -10.55 -11.67 1.66
C LEU A 59 -11.26 -11.44 3.02
N VAL A 60 -10.54 -10.92 4.02
CA VAL A 60 -11.13 -10.39 5.26
C VAL A 60 -11.32 -8.89 5.13
N GLY A 61 -10.26 -8.21 4.69
CA GLY A 61 -10.28 -6.83 4.25
C GLY A 61 -10.55 -6.70 2.75
N PRO A 62 -10.81 -5.46 2.28
CA PRO A 62 -10.95 -5.17 0.85
C PRO A 62 -9.66 -5.43 0.07
N ASP A 63 -9.79 -5.66 -1.24
CA ASP A 63 -8.64 -5.74 -2.14
C ASP A 63 -7.91 -4.39 -2.25
N LEU A 64 -6.57 -4.44 -2.24
CA LEU A 64 -5.72 -3.25 -2.23
C LEU A 64 -5.21 -2.84 -3.61
N SER A 65 -5.54 -3.56 -4.68
CA SER A 65 -5.23 -3.11 -6.04
C SER A 65 -5.93 -1.78 -6.31
N GLY A 66 -5.21 -0.78 -6.83
CA GLY A 66 -5.71 0.56 -7.13
C GLY A 66 -6.04 1.42 -5.91
N VAL A 67 -5.60 1.03 -4.71
CA VAL A 67 -6.00 1.72 -3.47
C VAL A 67 -5.51 3.17 -3.40
N THR A 68 -4.34 3.46 -3.98
CA THR A 68 -3.74 4.81 -3.98
C THR A 68 -4.45 5.76 -4.94
N SER A 69 -5.18 5.23 -5.93
CA SER A 69 -6.07 6.02 -6.78
C SER A 69 -7.44 6.26 -6.14
N ARG A 70 -7.85 5.39 -5.20
CA ARG A 70 -9.17 5.49 -4.52
C ARG A 70 -9.16 6.31 -3.25
N ARG A 71 -7.99 6.50 -2.62
CA ARG A 71 -7.89 7.11 -1.28
C ARG A 71 -6.67 8.01 -1.20
N GLU A 72 -6.86 9.13 -0.51
CA GLU A 72 -5.80 10.06 -0.16
C GLU A 72 -4.73 9.37 0.69
N GLU A 73 -3.48 9.73 0.45
CA GLU A 73 -2.33 9.16 1.16
C GLU A 73 -2.41 9.38 2.67
N SER A 74 -2.86 10.55 3.12
CA SER A 74 -3.06 10.85 4.55
C SER A 74 -4.10 9.96 5.20
N TRP A 75 -5.16 9.60 4.46
CA TRP A 75 -6.16 8.65 4.95
C TRP A 75 -5.57 7.24 5.07
N LEU A 76 -4.78 6.80 4.08
CA LEU A 76 -4.09 5.51 4.13
C LEU A 76 -3.10 5.41 5.29
N GLN A 77 -2.33 6.48 5.54
CA GLN A 77 -1.42 6.57 6.68
C GLN A 77 -2.18 6.37 8.00
N ARG A 78 -3.26 7.11 8.22
CA ARG A 78 -4.08 6.95 9.44
C ARG A 78 -4.68 5.56 9.55
N LYS A 79 -5.18 5.01 8.45
CA LYS A 79 -5.82 3.70 8.43
C LYS A 79 -4.87 2.57 8.77
N ILE A 80 -3.63 2.63 8.30
CA ILE A 80 -2.59 1.63 8.59
C ILE A 80 -2.05 1.81 10.02
N LYS A 81 -1.90 3.06 10.48
CA LYS A 81 -1.26 3.39 11.76
C LYS A 81 -2.17 3.19 12.97
N ALA A 82 -3.43 3.63 12.86
CA ALA A 82 -4.38 3.67 13.97
C ALA A 82 -5.83 3.46 13.46
N PRO A 83 -6.14 2.27 12.88
CA PRO A 83 -7.47 1.97 12.34
C PRO A 83 -8.60 2.11 13.38
N GLU A 84 -8.33 1.81 14.65
CA GLU A 84 -9.26 1.91 15.76
C GLU A 84 -9.67 3.35 16.08
N ARG A 85 -8.75 4.32 15.94
CA ARG A 85 -9.08 5.74 16.15
C ARG A 85 -10.09 6.23 15.12
N MET A 86 -9.96 5.78 13.87
CA MET A 86 -10.91 6.14 12.82
C MET A 86 -12.31 5.55 13.06
N ILE A 87 -12.41 4.40 13.76
CA ILE A 87 -13.70 3.85 14.21
C ILE A 87 -14.27 4.73 15.34
N ALA A 88 -13.45 5.12 16.33
CA ALA A 88 -13.88 5.99 17.43
C ALA A 88 -14.35 7.37 16.94
N GLU A 89 -13.66 7.93 15.94
CA GLU A 89 -14.01 9.17 15.25
C GLU A 89 -15.24 9.03 14.33
N LYS A 90 -15.72 7.79 14.11
CA LYS A 90 -16.81 7.46 13.18
C LYS A 90 -16.54 7.96 11.75
N ASP A 91 -15.30 7.83 11.28
CA ASP A 91 -14.93 8.13 9.89
C ASP A 91 -15.87 7.37 8.94
N PRO A 92 -16.59 8.06 8.04
CA PRO A 92 -17.70 7.45 7.30
C PRO A 92 -17.24 6.28 6.42
N ILE A 93 -16.05 6.38 5.83
CA ILE A 93 -15.45 5.33 5.00
C ILE A 93 -15.07 4.14 5.88
N THR A 94 -14.42 4.37 7.01
CA THR A 94 -14.05 3.31 7.95
C THR A 94 -15.27 2.59 8.50
N MET A 95 -16.34 3.31 8.84
CA MET A 95 -17.58 2.71 9.31
C MET A 95 -18.29 1.90 8.21
N GLN A 96 -18.22 2.34 6.96
CA GLN A 96 -18.69 1.57 5.82
C GLN A 96 -17.89 0.27 5.65
N LEU A 97 -16.56 0.38 5.58
CA LEU A 97 -15.68 -0.79 5.43
C LEU A 97 -15.85 -1.78 6.58
N LEU A 98 -16.05 -1.30 7.81
CA LEU A 98 -16.32 -2.15 8.96
C LEU A 98 -17.60 -2.98 8.78
N ARG A 99 -18.68 -2.37 8.27
CA ARG A 99 -19.92 -3.09 7.96
C ARG A 99 -19.71 -4.12 6.85
N GLU A 100 -18.99 -3.75 5.78
CA GLU A 100 -18.69 -4.64 4.65
C GLU A 100 -17.77 -5.82 5.06
N SER A 101 -16.95 -5.64 6.09
CA SER A 101 -16.08 -6.65 6.69
C SER A 101 -16.75 -7.42 7.84
N ASN A 102 -18.08 -7.49 7.91
CA ASN A 102 -18.83 -8.21 8.96
C ASN A 102 -18.44 -7.79 10.38
N ASN A 103 -18.17 -6.50 10.58
CA ASN A 103 -17.68 -5.91 11.82
C ASN A 103 -16.31 -6.42 12.30
N VAL A 104 -15.54 -7.08 11.43
CA VAL A 104 -14.14 -7.42 11.71
C VAL A 104 -13.30 -6.16 11.62
N GLN A 105 -12.68 -5.78 12.74
CA GLN A 105 -11.82 -4.61 12.83
C GLN A 105 -10.41 -4.93 12.34
N MET A 106 -9.81 -3.99 11.61
CA MET A 106 -8.38 -4.04 11.28
C MET A 106 -7.58 -3.80 12.56
N ALA A 107 -6.69 -4.71 12.91
CA ALA A 107 -5.84 -4.58 14.09
C ALA A 107 -4.73 -3.52 13.88
N PRO A 108 -4.30 -2.81 14.94
CA PRO A 108 -3.12 -1.96 14.88
C PRO A 108 -1.87 -2.84 14.67
N LEU A 109 -1.10 -2.52 13.62
CA LEU A 109 0.06 -3.33 13.21
C LEU A 109 1.37 -2.93 13.92
N GLY A 110 1.37 -1.83 14.68
CA GLY A 110 2.55 -1.33 15.39
C GLY A 110 3.65 -0.75 14.50
N LEU A 111 3.36 -0.48 13.23
CA LEU A 111 4.32 0.04 12.26
C LEU A 111 4.76 1.48 12.62
N SER A 112 6.04 1.78 12.46
CA SER A 112 6.61 3.13 12.49
C SER A 112 6.18 3.96 11.27
N ASP A 113 6.35 5.28 11.33
CA ASP A 113 5.91 6.16 10.22
C ASP A 113 6.71 5.89 8.93
N LYS A 114 7.97 5.49 9.07
CA LYS A 114 8.82 5.07 7.95
C LYS A 114 8.32 3.79 7.31
N GLU A 115 7.94 2.79 8.11
CA GLU A 115 7.37 1.53 7.61
C GLU A 115 6.04 1.75 6.90
N VAL A 116 5.17 2.61 7.46
CA VAL A 116 3.90 2.99 6.81
C VAL A 116 4.16 3.68 5.47
N ALA A 117 5.12 4.62 5.42
CA ALA A 117 5.51 5.28 4.17
C ALA A 117 6.04 4.28 3.13
N ASN A 118 6.85 3.31 3.56
CA ASN A 118 7.37 2.25 2.69
C ASN A 118 6.23 1.39 2.11
N VAL A 119 5.25 1.01 2.92
CA VAL A 119 4.07 0.24 2.48
C VAL A 119 3.23 1.02 1.47
N ILE A 120 2.98 2.32 1.74
CA ILE A 120 2.24 3.17 0.80
C ILE A 120 3.01 3.35 -0.51
N ALA A 121 4.34 3.51 -0.45
CA ALA A 121 5.17 3.54 -1.65
C ALA A 121 5.04 2.24 -2.44
N PHE A 122 5.03 1.08 -1.77
CA PHE A 122 4.77 -0.20 -2.42
C PHE A 122 3.38 -0.23 -3.08
N PHE A 123 2.32 0.26 -2.42
CA PHE A 123 0.99 0.40 -3.01
C PHE A 123 0.99 1.25 -4.28
N LYS A 124 1.71 2.39 -4.28
CA LYS A 124 1.87 3.21 -5.48
C LYS A 124 2.56 2.43 -6.61
N THR A 125 3.55 1.59 -6.29
CA THR A 125 4.25 0.79 -7.31
C THR A 125 3.36 -0.30 -7.93
N ILE A 126 2.52 -0.96 -7.14
CA ILE A 126 1.59 -1.99 -7.64
C ILE A 126 0.46 -1.34 -8.43
N ASP A 127 -0.01 -0.17 -8.03
CA ASP A 127 -1.09 0.54 -8.70
C ASP A 127 -0.62 1.12 -10.04
N ALA A 128 0.62 1.63 -10.09
CA ALA A 128 1.24 2.07 -11.34
C ALA A 128 1.46 0.92 -12.33
N LYS A 129 1.75 -0.30 -11.83
CA LYS A 129 1.92 -1.51 -12.65
C LYS A 129 0.60 -2.19 -12.99
N GLY A 130 -0.40 -2.04 -12.12
CA GLY A 130 -1.72 -2.66 -12.18
C GLY A 130 -2.82 -1.73 -12.67
N GLY A 131 -2.48 -0.53 -13.17
CA GLY A 131 -3.41 0.48 -13.70
C GLY A 131 -4.22 0.07 -14.94
N ALA A 132 -4.12 -1.20 -15.36
CA ALA A 132 -4.98 -1.85 -16.34
C ALA A 132 -5.78 -3.04 -15.75
N GLY A 133 -5.92 -3.10 -14.42
CA GLY A 133 -6.92 -3.95 -13.78
C GLY A 133 -8.28 -3.35 -14.09
N THR A 134 -8.95 -3.95 -15.06
CA THR A 134 -10.36 -3.76 -15.40
C THR A 134 -11.15 -3.33 -14.19
N ALA A 135 -11.71 -2.12 -14.25
CA ALA A 135 -12.80 -1.75 -13.39
C ALA A 135 -13.98 -2.69 -13.75
N GLU A 136 -13.95 -3.91 -13.22
CA GLU A 136 -15.17 -4.62 -12.91
C GLU A 136 -15.87 -3.71 -11.89
N VAL A 137 -16.74 -2.83 -12.39
CA VAL A 137 -17.92 -2.43 -11.63
C VAL A 137 -18.44 -3.74 -11.09
N GLY A 138 -18.40 -3.93 -9.77
CA GLY A 138 -18.80 -5.17 -9.09
C GLY A 138 -20.27 -5.47 -9.37
N LEU A 139 -20.53 -5.96 -10.57
CA LEU A 139 -21.83 -6.24 -11.10
C LEU A 139 -22.18 -7.60 -10.55
N HIS A 140 -23.13 -7.61 -9.62
CA HIS A 140 -23.72 -8.81 -9.07
C HIS A 140 -24.02 -9.79 -10.22
N PRO A 141 -23.74 -11.10 -10.11
CA PRO A 141 -23.89 -12.06 -11.22
C PRO A 141 -25.31 -12.09 -11.82
N TYR A 142 -26.28 -11.53 -11.09
CA TYR A 142 -27.66 -11.40 -11.53
C TYR A 142 -28.00 -10.06 -12.19
N PHE A 143 -27.11 -9.07 -12.20
CA PHE A 143 -27.39 -7.75 -12.77
C PHE A 143 -27.70 -7.82 -14.26
N LEU A 144 -26.90 -8.57 -15.03
CA LEU A 144 -27.10 -8.74 -16.46
C LEU A 144 -28.44 -9.42 -16.79
N PRO A 145 -28.82 -10.57 -16.18
CA PRO A 145 -30.13 -11.15 -16.42
C PRO A 145 -31.28 -10.28 -15.90
N THR A 146 -31.16 -9.57 -14.77
CA THR A 146 -32.21 -8.63 -14.32
C THR A 146 -32.37 -7.43 -15.23
N LEU A 147 -31.26 -6.91 -15.78
CA LEU A 147 -31.30 -5.78 -16.69
C LEU A 147 -31.97 -6.19 -18.00
N LEU A 148 -31.62 -7.35 -18.55
CA LEU A 148 -32.29 -7.90 -19.73
C LEU A 148 -33.78 -8.13 -19.48
N LEU A 149 -34.17 -8.67 -18.33
CA LEU A 149 -35.58 -8.82 -17.93
C LEU A 149 -36.30 -7.47 -17.84
N SER A 150 -35.66 -6.45 -17.26
CA SER A 150 -36.26 -5.12 -17.15
C SER A 150 -36.47 -4.47 -18.53
N ILE A 151 -35.49 -4.61 -19.44
CA ILE A 151 -35.55 -4.05 -20.79
C ILE A 151 -36.64 -4.74 -21.62
N THR A 152 -36.75 -6.08 -21.55
CA THR A 152 -37.79 -6.81 -22.30
C THR A 152 -39.19 -6.45 -21.80
N VAL A 153 -39.38 -6.31 -20.49
CA VAL A 153 -40.67 -5.87 -19.92
C VAL A 153 -41.04 -4.47 -20.41
N LEU A 154 -40.10 -3.53 -20.41
CA LEU A 154 -40.35 -2.17 -20.90
C LEU A 154 -40.70 -2.13 -22.39
N ILE A 155 -40.00 -2.91 -23.22
CA ILE A 155 -40.27 -3.01 -24.65
C ILE A 155 -41.67 -3.59 -24.91
N VAL A 156 -42.03 -4.68 -24.21
CA VAL A 156 -43.35 -5.32 -24.36
C VAL A 156 -44.47 -4.37 -23.93
N LEU A 157 -44.32 -3.68 -22.80
CA LEU A 157 -45.29 -2.68 -22.34
C LEU A 157 -45.45 -1.54 -23.33
N THR A 158 -44.35 -1.09 -23.94
CA THR A 158 -44.36 -0.04 -24.97
C THR A 158 -45.11 -0.49 -26.22
N ILE A 159 -44.86 -1.71 -26.70
CA ILE A 159 -45.57 -2.26 -27.88
C ILE A 159 -47.06 -2.42 -27.62
N ILE A 160 -47.45 -2.89 -26.43
CA ILE A 160 -48.86 -3.02 -26.03
C ILE A 160 -49.54 -1.64 -26.01
N ALA A 161 -48.88 -0.63 -25.42
CA ALA A 161 -49.41 0.73 -25.38
C ALA A 161 -49.60 1.33 -26.78
N LEU A 162 -48.61 1.15 -27.68
CA LEU A 162 -48.69 1.60 -29.08
C LEU A 162 -49.85 0.91 -29.83
N LYS A 163 -50.01 -0.41 -29.64
CA LYS A 163 -51.09 -1.18 -30.29
C LYS A 163 -52.48 -0.84 -29.74
N ALA A 164 -52.58 -0.51 -28.44
CA ALA A 164 -53.82 -0.07 -27.82
C ALA A 164 -54.24 1.34 -28.28
N GLY A 165 -53.28 2.23 -28.53
CA GLY A 165 -53.53 3.56 -29.09
C GLY A 165 -54.06 3.52 -30.53
N HIS A 166 -53.52 2.64 -31.37
CA HIS A 166 -53.90 2.52 -32.79
C HIS A 166 -55.30 1.93 -33.02
N LYS A 167 -55.90 1.29 -32.00
CA LYS A 167 -57.25 0.69 -32.11
C LYS A 167 -58.40 1.67 -31.91
N LYS A 168 -58.13 2.91 -31.49
CA LYS A 168 -59.16 3.90 -31.11
C LYS A 168 -59.38 5.01 -32.16
N THR A 169 -58.78 4.91 -33.35
CA THR A 169 -58.84 5.95 -34.39
C THR A 169 -59.54 5.53 -35.68
N THR A 170 -60.31 4.43 -35.67
CA THR A 170 -61.23 4.09 -36.78
C THR A 170 -62.61 4.65 -36.46
N VAL A 171 -62.87 5.88 -36.93
CA VAL A 171 -64.22 6.44 -37.10
C VAL A 171 -64.80 5.91 -38.41
#